data_AF-A0A7S0R5Q5-F1
#
_entry.id   AF-A0A7S0R5Q5-F1
#
_cell.length_a   1.000
_cell.length_b   1.000
_cell.length_c   1.000
_cell.angle_alpha   90.00
_cell.angle_beta   90.00
_cell.angle_gamma   90.00
#
_symmetry.space_group_name_H-M   'P 1'
#
loop_
_entity.id
_entity.type
_entity.pdbx_description
1 polymer ?
#
loop_
_entity_poly.entity_id
_entity_poly.type
_entity_poly.pdbx_seq_one_letter_code
_entity_poly.pdbx_strand_id
1 'polypeptide(L)'
;TLCPPNTYNELSGQSECQPCLDTLMVAPAGSENATDCKCSIGSWAPWRQTGVCQDLGGAAPPVAGVCCEACDETRVICNELDQIVPKPISVGAMVDPETGGVLRCIPIEACLKLESVTDVLDMKCNTGYTDKACKRCLDGYFRNIGDCDKCPDSSILFLVPLLLLVVTPILLMMSGAERATGSINVLINYIQTVGIVRYYKVDWSEKLKVLFDWFALANFDWFLLSPECWLDIKFPHRIWIQWILVLAIFALIASWFSYYAARFYAERQVYWDRAISAFFLFLNLVYFNVTVTSLQYFACIELNGENVLRLDPSITCNFRVTEDGQYPPKDPDVHRDLMPIGYISLIVFPVGIFVFFVKTLFANRAVIRDGPMLRQGIKMLEDAEINDDMFEDMERLQDLDNKW
;
A
#
# COMPACT_ATOMS: atom_id res chain seq x y z
N THR A 1 -44.97 17.02 43.16
CA THR A 1 -44.74 18.20 42.30
C THR A 1 -43.84 17.74 41.18
N LEU A 2 -44.18 18.04 39.91
CA LEU A 2 -43.31 17.67 38.78
C LEU A 2 -42.06 18.55 38.81
N CYS A 3 -40.89 17.92 38.72
CA CYS A 3 -39.62 18.64 38.68
C CYS A 3 -39.47 19.41 37.36
N PRO A 4 -38.96 20.65 37.39
CA PRO A 4 -38.62 21.39 36.18
C PRO A 4 -37.50 20.68 35.38
N PRO A 5 -37.30 21.02 34.10
CA PRO A 5 -36.21 20.46 33.30
C PRO A 5 -34.85 20.62 34.01
N ASN A 6 -33.95 19.66 33.78
CA ASN A 6 -32.61 19.58 34.38
C ASN A 6 -32.58 19.33 35.90
N THR A 7 -33.72 18.90 36.49
CA THR A 7 -33.82 18.52 37.90
C THR A 7 -34.59 17.20 38.07
N TYR A 8 -34.31 16.46 39.14
CA TYR A 8 -34.91 15.16 39.46
C TYR A 8 -35.28 15.07 40.96
N ASN A 9 -36.03 14.04 41.36
CA ASN A 9 -36.42 13.80 42.75
C ASN A 9 -36.52 12.30 43.10
N GLU A 10 -35.50 11.76 43.77
CA GLU A 10 -35.38 10.32 44.11
C GLU A 10 -36.17 9.87 45.34
N LEU A 11 -36.55 10.78 46.24
CA LEU A 11 -37.18 10.42 47.52
C LEU A 11 -38.66 10.76 47.55
N SER A 12 -39.50 9.75 47.82
CA SER A 12 -40.92 9.95 48.09
C SER A 12 -41.12 10.91 49.26
N GLY A 13 -41.57 12.13 48.97
CA GLY A 13 -41.85 13.18 49.96
C GLY A 13 -40.87 14.36 49.98
N GLN A 14 -39.81 14.36 49.14
CA GLN A 14 -38.98 15.55 48.95
C GLN A 14 -39.78 16.66 48.25
N SER A 15 -39.77 17.86 48.82
CA SER A 15 -40.46 19.04 48.30
C SER A 15 -39.65 19.82 47.25
N GLU A 16 -38.33 19.60 47.21
CA GLU A 16 -37.38 20.30 46.35
C GLU A 16 -36.68 19.31 45.42
N CYS A 17 -36.59 19.68 44.14
CA CYS A 17 -35.92 18.88 43.12
C CYS A 17 -34.41 19.16 43.14
N GLN A 18 -33.61 18.11 42.96
CA GLN A 18 -32.15 18.20 42.90
C GLN A 18 -31.71 18.46 41.45
N PRO A 19 -30.73 19.35 41.20
CA PRO A 19 -30.17 19.54 39.86
C PRO A 19 -29.36 18.31 39.44
N CYS A 20 -29.27 18.06 38.12
CA CYS A 20 -28.30 17.10 37.60
C CYS A 20 -26.86 17.51 37.98
N LEU A 21 -26.00 16.51 38.16
CA LEU A 21 -24.67 16.66 38.76
C LEU A 21 -23.72 17.59 37.96
N ASP A 22 -23.82 17.56 36.63
CA ASP A 22 -23.01 18.37 35.73
C ASP A 22 -23.91 19.26 34.86
N THR A 23 -23.43 20.47 34.57
CA THR A 23 -23.96 21.37 33.53
C THR A 23 -24.05 20.74 32.15
N LEU A 24 -23.27 19.69 31.91
CA LEU A 24 -23.33 18.90 30.68
C LEU A 24 -24.49 17.89 30.65
N MET A 25 -25.32 17.82 31.69
CA MET A 25 -26.49 16.93 31.75
C MET A 25 -27.81 17.69 31.63
N VAL A 26 -28.81 17.02 31.08
CA VAL A 26 -30.19 17.48 31.02
C VAL A 26 -31.15 16.36 31.43
N ALA A 27 -32.22 16.73 32.14
CA ALA A 27 -33.28 15.81 32.55
C ALA A 27 -34.63 16.30 32.00
N PRO A 28 -35.49 15.42 31.48
CA PRO A 28 -36.85 15.79 31.09
C PRO A 28 -37.65 16.28 32.30
N ALA A 29 -38.69 17.09 32.05
CA ALA A 29 -39.57 17.54 33.12
C ALA A 29 -40.27 16.34 33.77
N GLY A 30 -40.27 16.28 35.10
CA GLY A 30 -40.85 15.19 35.87
C GLY A 30 -39.95 13.97 36.11
N SER A 31 -38.63 14.09 35.92
CA SER A 31 -37.68 13.03 36.27
C SER A 31 -37.74 12.64 37.76
N GLU A 32 -37.76 11.34 38.02
CA GLU A 32 -37.91 10.76 39.37
C GLU A 32 -36.61 10.10 39.85
N ASN A 33 -35.61 9.88 38.99
CA ASN A 33 -34.32 9.29 39.39
C ASN A 33 -33.13 10.10 38.86
N ALA A 34 -31.98 10.07 39.54
CA ALA A 34 -30.75 10.69 39.05
C ALA A 34 -30.27 10.07 37.71
N THR A 35 -30.61 8.82 37.46
CA THR A 35 -30.33 8.13 36.18
C THR A 35 -31.12 8.68 34.99
N ASP A 36 -32.12 9.53 35.23
CA ASP A 36 -32.86 10.20 34.16
C ASP A 36 -32.10 11.41 33.59
N CYS A 37 -31.02 11.84 34.26
CA CYS A 37 -30.07 12.83 33.74
C CYS A 37 -29.26 12.22 32.59
N LYS A 38 -29.36 12.84 31.42
CA LYS A 38 -28.73 12.42 30.15
C LYS A 38 -27.70 13.45 29.71
N CYS A 39 -26.68 13.02 28.98
CA CYS A 39 -25.71 13.96 28.41
C CYS A 39 -26.38 14.90 27.40
N SER A 40 -26.06 16.19 27.52
CA SER A 40 -26.50 17.25 26.62
C SER A 40 -25.78 17.16 25.27
N ILE A 41 -26.34 17.82 24.26
CA ILE A 41 -25.69 17.96 22.95
C ILE A 41 -24.35 18.69 23.14
N GLY A 42 -23.30 18.22 22.48
CA GLY A 42 -21.93 18.68 22.69
C GLY A 42 -21.17 17.94 23.79
N SER A 43 -21.79 16.91 24.40
CA SER A 43 -21.15 16.02 25.38
C SER A 43 -21.45 14.55 25.11
N TRP A 44 -20.64 13.66 25.68
CA TRP A 44 -20.76 12.21 25.49
C TRP A 44 -20.33 11.45 26.73
N ALA A 45 -20.74 10.18 26.87
CA ALA A 45 -20.33 9.34 28.00
C ALA A 45 -20.05 7.88 27.59
N PRO A 46 -18.79 7.39 27.67
CA PRO A 46 -18.40 6.05 27.21
C PRO A 46 -19.05 4.92 28.02
N TRP A 47 -19.29 5.14 29.31
CA TRP A 47 -19.74 4.11 30.24
C TRP A 47 -20.85 4.64 31.15
N ARG A 48 -22.04 4.00 31.11
CA ARG A 48 -23.06 4.15 32.16
C ARG A 48 -22.66 3.35 33.40
N GLN A 49 -21.51 3.64 34.00
CA GLN A 49 -21.25 3.12 35.35
C GLN A 49 -21.98 4.01 36.35
N THR A 50 -22.87 3.40 37.13
CA THR A 50 -23.39 3.97 38.37
C THR A 50 -22.23 4.14 39.35
N GLY A 51 -21.47 5.22 39.20
CA GLY A 51 -20.24 5.47 39.93
C GLY A 51 -19.99 6.96 40.02
N VAL A 52 -19.24 7.33 41.05
CA VAL A 52 -18.87 8.71 41.40
C VAL A 52 -18.21 9.38 40.20
N CYS A 53 -18.90 10.33 39.56
CA CYS A 53 -18.20 11.30 38.73
C CYS A 53 -17.29 12.07 39.68
N GLN A 54 -15.98 11.84 39.61
CA GLN A 54 -15.04 12.62 40.41
C GLN A 54 -15.11 14.05 39.90
N ASP A 55 -15.90 14.87 40.60
CA ASP A 55 -15.80 16.31 40.49
C ASP A 55 -14.33 16.69 40.62
N LEU A 56 -13.88 17.50 39.65
CA LEU A 56 -12.69 18.34 39.76
C LEU A 56 -12.86 19.25 40.99
N GLY A 57 -12.65 18.71 42.20
CA GLY A 57 -12.97 19.43 43.43
C GLY A 57 -13.31 18.63 44.69
N GLY A 58 -13.03 17.33 44.79
CA GLY A 58 -12.71 16.63 46.05
C GLY A 58 -13.61 16.77 47.30
N ALA A 59 -14.86 17.22 47.22
CA ALA A 59 -15.68 17.48 48.43
C ALA A 59 -17.18 17.13 48.32
N ALA A 60 -17.65 16.49 47.26
CA ALA A 60 -19.06 16.08 47.13
C ALA A 60 -19.25 14.57 47.39
N PRO A 61 -20.37 14.14 48.02
CA PRO A 61 -20.68 12.73 48.22
C PRO A 61 -20.95 12.02 46.88
N PRO A 62 -20.73 10.70 46.81
CA PRO A 62 -20.92 9.91 45.60
C PRO A 62 -22.39 9.84 45.19
N VAL A 63 -22.78 10.60 44.18
CA VAL A 63 -24.10 10.51 43.55
C VAL A 63 -24.01 9.51 42.40
N ALA A 64 -24.99 8.60 42.29
CA ALA A 64 -25.12 7.74 41.12
C ALA A 64 -25.51 8.61 39.91
N GLY A 65 -24.64 8.74 38.91
CA GLY A 65 -24.88 9.60 37.75
C GLY A 65 -24.07 9.18 36.52
N VAL A 66 -24.47 9.66 35.35
CA VAL A 66 -23.75 9.47 34.07
C VAL A 66 -22.67 10.54 33.95
N CYS A 67 -21.39 10.19 33.81
CA CYS A 67 -20.34 11.20 33.68
C CYS A 67 -20.16 11.62 32.21
N CYS A 68 -20.56 12.85 31.89
CA CYS A 68 -20.47 13.39 30.54
C CYS A 68 -19.14 14.13 30.36
N GLU A 69 -18.45 13.84 29.26
CA GLU A 69 -17.27 14.58 28.82
C GLU A 69 -17.66 15.56 27.73
N ALA A 70 -17.07 16.76 27.75
CA ALA A 70 -17.25 17.74 26.69
C ALA A 70 -16.60 17.27 25.39
N CYS A 71 -17.30 17.42 24.27
CA CYS A 71 -16.77 17.04 22.97
C CYS A 71 -15.86 18.13 22.39
N ASP A 72 -14.71 17.73 21.88
CA ASP A 72 -13.88 18.59 21.02
C ASP A 72 -14.48 18.61 19.60
N GLU A 73 -15.33 19.59 19.33
CA GLU A 73 -16.02 19.76 18.05
C GLU A 73 -15.06 19.93 16.84
N THR A 74 -13.77 20.20 17.08
CA THR A 74 -12.77 20.25 16.01
C THR A 74 -12.33 18.86 15.52
N ARG A 75 -12.59 17.81 16.31
CA ARG A 75 -12.13 16.44 16.06
C ARG A 75 -13.26 15.43 15.95
N VAL A 76 -14.35 15.65 16.68
CA VAL A 76 -15.48 14.72 16.79
C VAL A 76 -16.82 15.45 16.74
N ILE A 77 -17.90 14.71 16.48
CA ILE A 77 -19.27 15.21 16.40
C ILE A 77 -20.11 14.59 17.53
N CYS A 78 -20.73 15.45 18.33
CA CYS A 78 -21.67 15.07 19.39
C CYS A 78 -22.97 15.84 19.23
N ASN A 79 -23.84 15.34 18.35
CA ASN A 79 -25.05 16.03 17.93
C ASN A 79 -26.35 15.37 18.43
N GLU A 80 -26.24 14.30 19.23
CA GLU A 80 -27.36 13.57 19.79
C GLU A 80 -27.45 13.76 21.32
N LEU A 81 -28.67 13.71 21.84
CA LEU A 81 -28.91 13.66 23.28
C LEU A 81 -28.51 12.28 23.81
N ASP A 82 -27.87 12.22 24.97
CA ASP A 82 -27.44 10.98 25.62
C ASP A 82 -26.47 10.15 24.74
N GLN A 83 -25.61 10.84 23.98
CA GLN A 83 -24.67 10.19 23.07
C GLN A 83 -23.59 9.44 23.86
N ILE A 84 -23.45 8.14 23.58
CA ILE A 84 -22.54 7.26 24.31
C ILE A 84 -21.12 7.22 23.74
N VAL A 85 -20.94 7.57 22.47
CA VAL A 85 -19.62 7.68 21.84
C VAL A 85 -19.63 8.79 20.78
N PRO A 86 -18.57 9.61 20.65
CA PRO A 86 -18.48 10.64 19.64
C PRO A 86 -18.48 10.03 18.23
N LYS A 87 -18.97 10.79 17.25
CA LYS A 87 -18.90 10.41 15.84
C LYS A 87 -17.67 11.03 15.18
N PRO A 88 -17.06 10.37 14.18
CA PRO A 88 -15.93 10.94 13.45
C PRO A 88 -16.37 12.12 12.56
N ILE A 89 -15.53 13.15 12.47
CA ILE A 89 -15.85 14.36 11.69
C ILE A 89 -15.72 14.17 10.18
N SER A 90 -14.77 13.33 9.76
CA SER A 90 -14.40 13.14 8.35
C SER A 90 -13.99 11.70 8.05
N VAL A 91 -13.93 11.38 6.75
CA VAL A 91 -13.27 10.17 6.24
C VAL A 91 -11.81 10.15 6.74
N GLY A 92 -11.29 8.97 7.05
CA GLY A 92 -9.93 8.77 7.57
C GLY A 92 -9.75 8.92 9.08
N ALA A 93 -10.81 9.26 9.80
CA ALA A 93 -10.85 9.30 11.26
C ALA A 93 -11.79 8.22 11.79
N MET A 94 -11.34 7.47 12.78
CA MET A 94 -12.11 6.50 13.54
C MET A 94 -12.12 6.91 15.00
N VAL A 95 -13.26 6.80 15.67
CA VAL A 95 -13.36 7.03 17.11
C VAL A 95 -13.24 5.68 17.82
N ASP A 96 -12.35 5.60 18.79
CA ASP A 96 -12.20 4.45 19.65
C ASP A 96 -13.35 4.44 20.68
N PRO A 97 -14.25 3.44 20.68
CA PRO A 97 -15.41 3.44 21.56
C PRO A 97 -15.05 3.33 23.04
N GLU A 98 -13.87 2.81 23.38
CA GLU A 98 -13.46 2.64 24.78
C GLU A 98 -12.92 3.95 25.38
N THR A 99 -12.23 4.75 24.58
CA THR A 99 -11.50 5.95 25.05
C THR A 99 -12.07 7.26 24.51
N GLY A 100 -12.95 7.22 23.50
CA GLY A 100 -13.38 8.40 22.74
C GLY A 100 -12.27 9.04 21.90
N GLY A 101 -11.07 8.45 21.89
CA GLY A 101 -9.92 8.96 21.16
C GLY A 101 -10.09 8.85 19.65
N VAL A 102 -9.58 9.84 18.92
CA VAL A 102 -9.59 9.83 17.45
C VAL A 102 -8.34 9.16 16.91
N LEU A 103 -8.54 8.05 16.22
CA LEU A 103 -7.54 7.28 15.49
C LEU A 103 -7.56 7.67 14.01
N ARG A 104 -6.38 7.83 13.43
CA ARG A 104 -6.17 8.02 11.99
C ARG A 104 -6.00 6.69 11.30
N CYS A 105 -6.48 6.61 10.07
CA CYS A 105 -6.46 5.39 9.27
C CYS A 105 -5.55 5.54 8.05
N ILE A 106 -4.90 4.44 7.68
CA ILE A 106 -4.06 4.36 6.47
C ILE A 106 -4.50 3.11 5.70
N PRO A 107 -5.05 3.28 4.49
CA PRO A 107 -5.25 4.54 3.77
C PRO A 107 -6.43 5.34 4.37
N ILE A 108 -6.56 6.62 3.99
CA ILE A 108 -7.61 7.52 4.54
C ILE A 108 -9.00 6.93 4.27
N GLU A 109 -9.16 6.28 3.10
CA GLU A 109 -10.41 5.69 2.67
C GLU A 109 -10.82 4.45 3.48
N ALA A 110 -9.93 3.87 4.30
CA ALA A 110 -10.26 2.71 5.13
C ALA A 110 -11.28 3.04 6.23
N CYS A 111 -11.29 4.29 6.70
CA CYS A 111 -12.22 4.75 7.72
C CYS A 111 -13.32 5.62 7.13
N LEU A 112 -14.56 5.16 7.32
CA LEU A 112 -15.76 5.83 6.85
C LEU A 112 -16.11 7.01 7.75
N LYS A 113 -16.78 8.01 7.18
CA LYS A 113 -17.49 9.00 7.98
C LYS A 113 -18.79 8.37 8.50
N LEU A 114 -18.74 7.85 9.73
CA LEU A 114 -19.88 7.18 10.35
C LEU A 114 -20.88 8.20 10.91
N GLU A 115 -22.15 8.05 10.55
CA GLU A 115 -23.23 8.93 11.01
C GLU A 115 -24.04 8.33 12.18
N SER A 116 -24.03 7.00 12.32
CA SER A 116 -24.71 6.29 13.40
C SER A 116 -23.75 5.97 14.54
N VAL A 117 -24.18 6.21 15.78
CA VAL A 117 -23.46 5.81 17.01
C VAL A 117 -23.27 4.29 17.07
N THR A 118 -24.22 3.51 16.55
CA THR A 118 -24.12 2.04 16.51
C THR A 118 -22.96 1.58 15.62
N ASP A 119 -22.79 2.20 14.45
CA ASP A 119 -21.69 1.83 13.55
C ASP A 119 -20.32 2.21 14.15
N VAL A 120 -20.25 3.25 14.99
CA VAL A 120 -19.02 3.63 15.72
C VAL A 120 -18.67 2.58 16.77
N LEU A 121 -19.66 2.11 17.53
CA LEU A 121 -19.48 1.04 18.53
C LEU A 121 -19.06 -0.28 17.89
N ASP A 122 -19.64 -0.60 16.72
CA ASP A 122 -19.29 -1.77 15.93
C ASP A 122 -17.92 -1.64 15.23
N MET A 123 -17.24 -0.50 15.37
CA MET A 123 -15.94 -0.21 14.76
C MET A 123 -15.94 -0.46 13.23
N LYS A 124 -17.01 -0.02 12.58
CA LYS A 124 -17.27 -0.34 11.18
C LYS A 124 -16.25 0.31 10.24
N CYS A 125 -15.52 -0.53 9.53
CA CYS A 125 -14.55 -0.13 8.51
C CYS A 125 -15.14 -0.08 7.10
N ASN A 126 -14.42 0.54 6.16
CA ASN A 126 -14.74 0.44 4.75
C ASN A 126 -14.56 -1.01 4.24
N THR A 127 -15.13 -1.32 3.08
CA THR A 127 -15.10 -2.66 2.48
C THR A 127 -13.67 -3.18 2.35
N GLY A 128 -13.43 -4.39 2.86
CA GLY A 128 -12.13 -5.06 2.79
C GLY A 128 -11.18 -4.75 3.96
N TYR A 129 -11.57 -3.89 4.89
CA TYR A 129 -10.78 -3.55 6.08
C TYR A 129 -11.46 -4.04 7.36
N THR A 130 -10.66 -4.30 8.40
CA THR A 130 -11.11 -4.75 9.72
C THR A 130 -10.11 -4.33 10.80
N ASP A 131 -10.45 -4.61 12.06
CA ASP A 131 -9.66 -4.31 13.26
C ASP A 131 -9.60 -2.80 13.61
N LYS A 132 -9.06 -2.48 14.79
CA LYS A 132 -8.93 -1.11 15.30
C LYS A 132 -8.12 -0.24 14.33
N ALA A 133 -8.62 0.97 14.06
CA ALA A 133 -8.11 1.89 13.03
C ALA A 133 -8.13 1.32 11.59
N CYS A 134 -8.93 0.27 11.33
CA CYS A 134 -9.08 -0.38 10.03
C CYS A 134 -7.73 -0.79 9.41
N LYS A 135 -6.79 -1.21 10.27
CA LYS A 135 -5.39 -1.45 9.92
C LYS A 135 -5.16 -2.80 9.23
N ARG A 136 -6.06 -3.77 9.40
CA ARG A 136 -5.95 -5.13 8.86
C ARG A 136 -6.91 -5.32 7.68
N CYS A 137 -6.53 -6.13 6.69
CA CYS A 137 -7.45 -6.53 5.63
C CYS A 137 -8.38 -7.65 6.10
N LEU A 138 -9.63 -7.62 5.65
CA LEU A 138 -10.61 -8.68 5.89
C LEU A 138 -10.22 -9.96 5.15
N ASP A 139 -10.67 -11.12 5.62
CA ASP A 139 -10.46 -12.40 4.93
C ASP A 139 -11.01 -12.33 3.49
N GLY A 140 -10.23 -12.84 2.53
CA GLY A 140 -10.52 -12.71 1.09
C GLY A 140 -10.09 -11.36 0.49
N TYR A 141 -9.43 -10.51 1.26
CA TYR A 141 -8.72 -9.31 0.81
C TYR A 141 -7.23 -9.41 1.18
N PHE A 142 -6.40 -8.67 0.47
CA PHE A 142 -4.95 -8.69 0.64
C PHE A 142 -4.34 -7.30 0.46
N ARG A 143 -3.16 -7.08 1.06
CA ARG A 143 -2.60 -5.73 1.25
C ARG A 143 -1.71 -5.27 0.10
N ASN A 144 -2.19 -4.31 -0.71
CA ASN A 144 -1.57 -3.71 -1.89
C ASN A 144 -1.00 -2.34 -1.65
N ILE A 145 0.31 -2.22 -1.46
CA ILE A 145 0.95 -0.90 -1.35
C ILE A 145 0.24 -0.03 -0.30
N GLY A 146 -0.24 -0.68 0.77
CA GLY A 146 -1.00 -0.02 1.81
C GLY A 146 -2.51 0.07 1.61
N ASP A 147 -3.14 -0.44 0.54
CA ASP A 147 -4.59 -0.56 0.35
C ASP A 147 -5.05 -2.03 0.47
N CYS A 148 -6.31 -2.33 0.79
CA CYS A 148 -6.83 -3.70 0.81
C CYS A 148 -7.65 -3.99 -0.46
N ASP A 149 -7.10 -4.82 -1.34
CA ASP A 149 -7.75 -5.23 -2.59
C ASP A 149 -8.45 -6.58 -2.43
N LYS A 150 -9.55 -6.79 -3.15
CA LYS A 150 -10.31 -8.05 -3.13
C LYS A 150 -9.53 -9.14 -3.88
N CYS A 151 -9.41 -10.33 -3.29
CA CYS A 151 -8.87 -11.50 -3.98
C CYS A 151 -9.73 -11.84 -5.22
N PRO A 152 -9.12 -12.18 -6.37
CA PRO A 152 -9.86 -12.56 -7.57
C PRO A 152 -10.58 -13.90 -7.35
N ASP A 153 -11.82 -14.01 -7.83
CA ASP A 153 -12.65 -15.22 -7.64
C ASP A 153 -12.14 -16.45 -8.41
N SER A 154 -11.15 -16.29 -9.31
CA SER A 154 -10.62 -17.39 -10.14
C SER A 154 -9.09 -17.51 -10.08
N SER A 155 -8.62 -18.71 -9.73
CA SER A 155 -7.19 -19.04 -9.56
C SER A 155 -6.42 -19.09 -10.88
N ILE A 156 -7.10 -19.09 -12.02
CA ILE A 156 -6.45 -19.21 -13.34
C ILE A 156 -5.78 -17.89 -13.76
N LEU A 157 -6.28 -16.74 -13.30
CA LEU A 157 -5.67 -15.44 -13.59
C LEU A 157 -4.23 -15.31 -13.06
N PHE A 158 -3.86 -16.11 -12.07
CA PHE A 158 -2.49 -16.28 -11.55
C PHE A 158 -1.55 -16.98 -12.54
N LEU A 159 -2.05 -17.98 -13.27
CA LEU A 159 -1.24 -18.78 -14.19
C LEU A 159 -0.80 -17.95 -15.39
N VAL A 160 -1.55 -16.92 -15.77
CA VAL A 160 -1.26 -16.08 -16.93
C VAL A 160 0.06 -15.32 -16.79
N PRO A 161 0.32 -14.50 -15.74
CA PRO A 161 1.58 -13.80 -15.57
C PRO A 161 2.76 -14.76 -15.32
N LEU A 162 2.55 -15.85 -14.57
CA LEU A 162 3.57 -16.89 -14.37
C LEU A 162 3.96 -17.56 -15.71
N LEU A 163 2.97 -17.89 -16.52
CA LEU A 163 3.15 -18.47 -17.84
C LEU A 163 3.81 -17.46 -18.78
N LEU A 164 3.47 -16.18 -18.74
CA LEU A 164 4.15 -15.14 -19.51
C LEU A 164 5.62 -14.97 -19.08
N LEU A 165 5.95 -15.05 -17.79
CA LEU A 165 7.34 -14.99 -17.30
C LEU A 165 8.21 -16.13 -17.81
N VAL A 166 7.62 -17.33 -17.97
CA VAL A 166 8.34 -18.52 -18.41
C VAL A 166 8.33 -18.65 -19.93
N VAL A 167 7.17 -18.44 -20.56
CA VAL A 167 6.93 -18.71 -21.98
C VAL A 167 7.50 -17.59 -22.86
N THR A 168 7.41 -16.32 -22.48
CA THR A 168 7.95 -15.22 -23.28
C THR A 168 9.46 -15.36 -23.57
N PRO A 169 10.34 -15.60 -22.58
CA PRO A 169 11.76 -15.79 -22.86
C PRO A 169 12.04 -17.05 -23.70
N ILE A 170 11.26 -18.13 -23.50
CA ILE A 170 11.38 -19.37 -24.28
C ILE A 170 10.98 -19.14 -25.75
N LEU A 171 9.83 -18.49 -25.99
CA LEU A 171 9.33 -18.21 -27.33
C LEU A 171 10.23 -17.25 -28.10
N LEU A 172 10.74 -16.20 -27.44
CA LEU A 172 11.67 -15.27 -28.07
C LEU A 172 12.97 -15.97 -28.49
N MET A 173 13.45 -16.91 -27.68
CA MET A 173 14.61 -17.73 -28.04
C MET A 173 14.35 -18.68 -29.23
N MET A 174 13.14 -19.25 -29.32
CA MET A 174 12.75 -20.11 -30.44
C MET A 174 12.53 -19.33 -31.74
N SER A 175 12.05 -18.08 -31.63
CA SER A 175 11.67 -17.27 -32.79
C SER A 175 12.85 -16.75 -33.63
N GLY A 176 14.08 -16.79 -33.10
CA GLY A 176 15.25 -16.18 -33.74
C GLY A 176 15.14 -14.65 -33.88
N ALA A 177 14.18 -14.02 -33.19
CA ALA A 177 13.88 -12.60 -33.27
C ALA A 177 14.85 -11.73 -32.43
N GLU A 178 16.15 -12.01 -32.51
CA GLU A 178 17.20 -11.33 -31.75
C GLU A 178 17.22 -9.80 -31.98
N ARG A 179 16.73 -9.34 -33.14
CA ARG A 179 16.57 -7.90 -33.42
C ARG A 179 15.34 -7.29 -32.76
N ALA A 180 14.30 -8.08 -32.50
CA ALA A 180 13.06 -7.59 -31.90
C ALA A 180 13.16 -7.49 -30.37
N THR A 181 14.07 -8.24 -29.72
CA THR A 181 14.23 -8.22 -28.25
C THR A 181 14.58 -6.83 -27.73
N GLY A 182 15.40 -6.07 -28.44
CA GLY A 182 15.73 -4.68 -28.08
C GLY A 182 14.49 -3.78 -28.08
N SER A 183 13.73 -3.76 -29.17
CA SER A 183 12.50 -2.96 -29.29
C SER A 183 11.42 -3.41 -28.31
N ILE A 184 11.27 -4.71 -28.08
CA ILE A 184 10.35 -5.27 -27.08
C ILE A 184 10.74 -4.80 -25.68
N ASN A 185 12.03 -4.80 -25.34
CA ASN A 185 12.52 -4.32 -24.06
C ASN A 185 12.23 -2.81 -23.87
N VAL A 186 12.44 -1.99 -24.90
CA VAL A 186 12.08 -0.57 -24.86
C VAL A 186 10.57 -0.38 -24.64
N LEU A 187 9.74 -1.14 -25.36
CA LEU A 187 8.28 -1.08 -25.22
C LEU A 187 7.84 -1.48 -23.80
N ILE A 188 8.39 -2.57 -23.26
CA ILE A 188 8.12 -3.02 -21.90
C ILE A 188 8.52 -1.94 -20.90
N ASN A 189 9.72 -1.37 -21.02
CA ASN A 189 10.16 -0.30 -20.13
C ASN A 189 9.22 0.91 -20.17
N TYR A 190 8.72 1.27 -21.35
CA TYR A 190 7.74 2.33 -21.49
C TYR A 190 6.44 1.99 -20.75
N ILE A 191 5.85 0.81 -21.01
CA ILE A 191 4.61 0.37 -20.35
C ILE A 191 4.81 0.28 -18.83
N GLN A 192 5.92 -0.28 -18.37
CA GLN A 192 6.28 -0.35 -16.96
C GLN A 192 6.34 1.03 -16.33
N THR A 193 7.09 1.96 -16.93
CA THR A 193 7.25 3.34 -16.46
C THR A 193 5.90 4.06 -16.34
N VAL A 194 5.03 3.92 -17.34
CA VAL A 194 3.68 4.49 -17.26
C VAL A 194 2.84 3.77 -16.20
N GLY A 195 2.98 2.46 -16.05
CA GLY A 195 2.33 1.70 -14.97
C GLY A 195 2.74 2.16 -13.56
N ILE A 196 3.94 2.75 -13.40
CA ILE A 196 4.38 3.32 -12.11
C ILE A 196 3.48 4.50 -11.69
N VAL A 197 2.85 5.19 -12.65
CA VAL A 197 2.00 6.34 -12.34
C VAL A 197 0.85 5.96 -11.40
N ARG A 198 0.42 4.69 -11.41
CA ARG A 198 -0.58 4.12 -10.48
C ARG A 198 -0.20 4.28 -9.01
N TYR A 199 1.09 4.22 -8.66
CA TYR A 199 1.54 4.32 -7.27
C TYR A 199 1.45 5.75 -6.71
N TYR A 200 1.28 6.77 -7.56
CA TYR A 200 1.04 8.12 -7.11
C TYR A 200 -0.44 8.29 -6.76
N LYS A 201 -0.73 8.58 -5.49
CA LYS A 201 -2.08 8.87 -4.98
C LYS A 201 -2.57 10.24 -5.45
N VAL A 202 -2.80 10.35 -6.75
CA VAL A 202 -3.41 11.48 -7.45
C VAL A 202 -4.82 11.06 -7.88
N ASP A 203 -5.79 11.96 -7.78
CA ASP A 203 -7.18 11.73 -8.17
C ASP A 203 -7.34 11.70 -9.70
N TRP A 204 -6.80 10.66 -10.33
CA TRP A 204 -6.95 10.43 -11.75
C TRP A 204 -8.41 10.12 -12.11
N SER A 205 -8.83 10.55 -13.30
CA SER A 205 -10.12 10.13 -13.87
C SER A 205 -10.22 8.60 -13.95
N GLU A 206 -11.42 8.06 -13.82
CA GLU A 206 -11.68 6.61 -13.82
C GLU A 206 -11.10 5.89 -15.06
N LYS A 207 -11.17 6.54 -16.24
CA LYS A 207 -10.60 6.00 -17.49
C LYS A 207 -9.08 5.84 -17.45
N LEU A 208 -8.38 6.80 -16.81
CA LEU A 208 -6.92 6.74 -16.66
C LEU A 208 -6.52 5.69 -15.63
N LYS A 209 -7.30 5.53 -14.55
CA LYS A 209 -7.08 4.46 -13.56
C LYS A 209 -7.10 3.09 -14.23
N VAL A 210 -8.12 2.81 -15.05
CA VAL A 210 -8.20 1.55 -15.83
C VAL A 210 -6.98 1.37 -16.73
N LEU A 211 -6.55 2.40 -17.45
CA LEU A 211 -5.35 2.32 -18.30
C LEU A 211 -4.08 2.02 -17.49
N PHE A 212 -3.90 2.70 -16.36
CA PHE A 212 -2.75 2.48 -15.48
C PHE A 212 -2.79 1.08 -14.84
N ASP A 213 -3.97 0.56 -14.52
CA ASP A 213 -4.13 -0.81 -14.02
C ASP A 213 -3.67 -1.83 -15.07
N TRP A 214 -4.02 -1.64 -16.35
CA TRP A 214 -3.52 -2.50 -17.44
C TRP A 214 -2.00 -2.42 -17.62
N PHE A 215 -1.42 -1.22 -17.52
CA PHE A 215 0.02 -1.04 -17.67
C PHE A 215 0.81 -1.51 -16.45
N ALA A 216 0.21 -1.44 -15.26
CA ALA A 216 0.79 -2.00 -14.04
C ALA A 216 0.95 -3.53 -14.12
N LEU A 217 0.17 -4.23 -14.97
CA LEU A 217 0.40 -5.66 -15.24
C LEU A 217 1.81 -5.93 -15.79
N ALA A 218 2.36 -5.02 -16.60
CA ALA A 218 3.70 -5.17 -17.18
C ALA A 218 4.82 -5.00 -16.13
N ASN A 219 4.52 -4.39 -14.98
CA ASN A 219 5.42 -4.33 -13.84
C ASN A 219 5.49 -5.67 -13.09
N PHE A 220 4.78 -6.70 -13.56
CA PHE A 220 4.64 -7.98 -12.86
C PHE A 220 4.35 -7.74 -11.39
N ASP A 221 3.35 -6.92 -11.11
CA ASP A 221 2.97 -6.66 -9.73
C ASP A 221 2.61 -8.00 -9.09
N TRP A 222 3.44 -8.45 -8.14
CA TRP A 222 3.33 -9.77 -7.49
C TRP A 222 2.04 -9.90 -6.68
N PHE A 223 1.25 -8.82 -6.64
CA PHE A 223 -0.17 -8.81 -6.36
C PHE A 223 -0.99 -9.87 -7.11
N LEU A 224 -0.69 -10.14 -8.37
CA LEU A 224 -1.36 -11.21 -9.12
C LEU A 224 -0.97 -12.62 -8.64
N LEU A 225 0.15 -12.73 -7.94
CA LEU A 225 0.64 -13.98 -7.37
C LEU A 225 0.25 -14.16 -5.90
N SER A 226 -0.43 -13.18 -5.29
CA SER A 226 -0.65 -13.10 -3.84
C SER A 226 -1.01 -14.44 -3.22
N PRO A 227 0.00 -15.11 -2.61
CA PRO A 227 -0.20 -16.45 -2.11
C PRO A 227 -1.22 -16.44 -0.97
N GLU A 228 -1.40 -15.31 -0.31
CA GLU A 228 -2.41 -15.03 0.72
C GLU A 228 -3.85 -15.31 0.26
N CYS A 229 -4.14 -15.18 -1.04
CA CYS A 229 -5.49 -15.44 -1.57
C CYS A 229 -5.80 -16.93 -1.80
N TRP A 230 -4.78 -17.79 -1.86
CA TRP A 230 -4.92 -19.20 -2.26
C TRP A 230 -4.41 -20.17 -1.21
N LEU A 231 -3.45 -19.71 -0.41
CA LEU A 231 -2.82 -20.41 0.67
C LEU A 231 -3.06 -19.55 1.91
N ASP A 232 -3.55 -20.14 2.99
CA ASP A 232 -3.75 -19.46 4.29
C ASP A 232 -2.38 -19.13 4.92
N ILE A 233 -1.69 -18.19 4.29
CA ILE A 233 -0.31 -17.85 4.52
C ILE A 233 -0.28 -16.42 5.02
N LYS A 234 0.30 -16.25 6.20
CA LYS A 234 0.50 -14.93 6.79
C LYS A 234 1.51 -14.12 5.97
N PHE A 235 1.31 -12.80 5.96
CA PHE A 235 2.17 -11.79 5.33
C PHE A 235 3.69 -12.05 5.37
N PRO A 236 4.33 -12.45 6.49
CA PRO A 236 5.78 -12.71 6.50
C PRO A 236 6.24 -13.86 5.59
N HIS A 237 5.37 -14.84 5.31
CA HIS A 237 5.70 -16.00 4.47
C HIS A 237 5.50 -15.74 2.97
N ARG A 238 4.64 -14.77 2.59
CA ARG A 238 4.48 -14.31 1.19
C ARG A 238 5.82 -13.94 0.57
N ILE A 239 6.67 -13.31 1.36
CA ILE A 239 7.97 -12.77 0.94
C ILE A 239 8.92 -13.89 0.57
N TRP A 240 9.03 -14.92 1.42
CA TRP A 240 9.86 -16.09 1.14
C TRP A 240 9.44 -16.77 -0.16
N ILE A 241 8.13 -16.88 -0.40
CA ILE A 241 7.59 -17.49 -1.60
C ILE A 241 7.95 -16.67 -2.84
N GLN A 242 7.84 -15.34 -2.78
CA GLN A 242 8.23 -14.46 -3.88
C GLN A 242 9.70 -14.65 -4.25
N TRP A 243 10.60 -14.64 -3.27
CA TRP A 243 12.03 -14.85 -3.50
C TRP A 243 12.35 -16.23 -4.06
N ILE A 244 11.78 -17.29 -3.46
CA ILE A 244 11.96 -18.66 -3.92
C ILE A 244 11.47 -18.80 -5.36
N LEU A 245 10.35 -18.16 -5.72
CA LEU A 245 9.82 -18.22 -7.09
C LEU A 245 10.75 -17.55 -8.09
N VAL A 246 11.28 -16.35 -7.79
CA VAL A 246 12.26 -15.68 -8.66
C VAL A 246 13.51 -16.55 -8.85
N LEU A 247 14.06 -17.10 -7.76
CA LEU A 247 15.25 -17.94 -7.81
C LEU A 247 14.98 -19.28 -8.53
N ALA A 248 13.80 -19.86 -8.34
CA ALA A 248 13.39 -21.10 -9.02
C ALA A 248 13.25 -20.88 -10.52
N ILE A 249 12.60 -19.79 -10.96
CA ILE A 249 12.50 -19.45 -12.39
C ILE A 249 13.89 -19.22 -12.98
N PHE A 250 14.76 -18.51 -12.25
CA PHE A 250 16.15 -18.33 -12.68
C PHE A 250 16.90 -19.65 -12.83
N ALA A 251 16.78 -20.57 -11.87
CA ALA A 251 17.39 -21.89 -11.92
C ALA A 251 16.83 -22.76 -13.07
N LEU A 252 15.53 -22.69 -13.33
CA LEU A 252 14.89 -23.39 -14.45
C LEU A 252 15.42 -22.87 -15.80
N ILE A 253 15.49 -21.56 -15.96
CA ILE A 253 16.05 -20.91 -17.15
C ILE A 253 17.53 -21.34 -17.33
N ALA A 254 18.35 -21.27 -16.27
CA ALA A 254 19.77 -21.64 -16.32
C ALA A 254 20.01 -23.13 -16.61
N SER A 255 19.22 -24.03 -16.00
CA SER A 255 19.32 -25.47 -16.22
C SER A 255 18.90 -25.86 -17.64
N TRP A 256 17.84 -25.25 -18.16
CA TRP A 256 17.40 -25.43 -19.53
C TRP A 256 18.46 -24.96 -20.53
N PHE A 257 19.10 -23.81 -20.30
CA PHE A 257 20.25 -23.36 -21.09
C PHE A 257 21.43 -24.34 -21.06
N SER A 258 21.80 -24.81 -19.87
CA SER A 258 22.90 -25.76 -19.69
C SER A 258 22.65 -27.06 -20.48
N TYR A 259 21.39 -27.51 -20.52
CA TYR A 259 20.96 -28.67 -21.29
C TYR A 259 21.10 -28.46 -22.81
N TYR A 260 20.59 -27.36 -23.36
CA TYR A 260 20.68 -27.10 -24.81
C TYR A 260 22.12 -26.80 -25.27
N ALA A 261 22.87 -26.04 -24.48
CA ALA A 261 24.28 -25.76 -24.78
C ALA A 261 25.15 -27.02 -24.77
N ALA A 262 24.82 -28.00 -23.92
CA ALA A 262 25.50 -29.31 -23.91
C ALA A 262 25.12 -30.16 -25.14
N ARG A 263 23.88 -30.05 -25.62
CA ARG A 263 23.37 -30.86 -26.74
C ARG A 263 23.80 -30.33 -28.12
N PHE A 264 23.95 -29.01 -28.27
CA PHE A 264 24.28 -28.35 -29.53
C PHE A 264 25.63 -27.63 -29.47
N TYR A 265 26.72 -28.40 -29.35
CA TYR A 265 28.08 -27.87 -29.18
C TYR A 265 28.52 -26.98 -30.35
N ALA A 266 28.13 -27.30 -31.58
CA ALA A 266 28.53 -26.56 -32.79
C ALA A 266 27.91 -25.15 -32.89
N GLU A 267 26.73 -24.95 -32.31
CA GLU A 267 25.99 -23.68 -32.34
C GLU A 267 25.99 -22.97 -30.98
N ARG A 268 26.86 -23.42 -30.07
CA ARG A 268 26.89 -22.99 -28.67
C ARG A 268 26.85 -21.48 -28.53
N GLN A 269 27.64 -20.71 -29.31
CA GLN A 269 27.66 -19.25 -29.24
C GLN A 269 26.29 -18.59 -29.49
N VAL A 270 25.56 -19.04 -30.51
CA VAL A 270 24.22 -18.50 -30.83
C VAL A 270 23.24 -18.75 -29.69
N TYR A 271 23.29 -19.95 -29.10
CA TYR A 271 22.47 -20.27 -27.92
C TYR A 271 22.85 -19.45 -26.69
N TRP A 272 24.14 -19.12 -26.51
CA TRP A 272 24.61 -18.24 -25.43
C TRP A 272 24.11 -16.80 -25.61
N ASP A 273 24.17 -16.24 -26.82
CA ASP A 273 23.69 -14.87 -27.07
C ASP A 273 22.17 -14.74 -26.84
N ARG A 274 21.41 -15.76 -27.25
CA ARG A 274 19.97 -15.85 -26.96
C ARG A 274 19.70 -15.99 -25.47
N ALA A 275 20.51 -16.77 -24.76
CA ALA A 275 20.38 -16.95 -23.33
C ALA A 275 20.61 -15.65 -22.56
N ILE A 276 21.65 -14.91 -22.94
CA ILE A 276 21.99 -13.61 -22.37
C ILE A 276 20.85 -12.61 -22.63
N SER A 277 20.32 -12.58 -23.86
CA SER A 277 19.20 -11.70 -24.22
C SER A 277 17.92 -12.01 -23.42
N ALA A 278 17.56 -13.28 -23.29
CA ALA A 278 16.40 -13.72 -22.52
C ALA A 278 16.57 -13.44 -21.02
N PHE A 279 17.79 -13.62 -20.48
CA PHE A 279 18.12 -13.27 -19.10
C PHE A 279 17.97 -11.78 -18.83
N PHE A 280 18.49 -10.92 -19.70
CA PHE A 280 18.36 -9.47 -19.52
C PHE A 280 16.92 -8.98 -19.66
N LEU A 281 16.13 -9.60 -20.56
CA LEU A 281 14.71 -9.34 -20.63
C LEU A 281 14.00 -9.75 -19.33
N PHE A 282 14.24 -10.96 -18.82
CA PHE A 282 13.67 -11.42 -17.56
C PHE A 282 14.06 -10.51 -16.39
N LEU A 283 15.34 -10.13 -16.29
CA LEU A 283 15.79 -9.17 -15.30
C LEU A 283 15.05 -7.84 -15.44
N ASN A 284 14.87 -7.31 -16.64
CA ASN A 284 14.10 -6.08 -16.86
C ASN A 284 12.64 -6.21 -16.38
N LEU A 285 11.99 -7.35 -16.65
CA LEU A 285 10.61 -7.61 -16.21
C LEU A 285 10.47 -7.59 -14.69
N VAL A 286 11.44 -8.15 -13.97
CA VAL A 286 11.33 -8.41 -12.53
C VAL A 286 12.00 -7.32 -11.68
N TYR A 287 13.01 -6.62 -12.20
CA TYR A 287 13.88 -5.70 -11.46
C TYR A 287 13.11 -4.59 -10.75
N PHE A 288 12.20 -3.93 -11.46
CA PHE A 288 11.43 -2.81 -10.90
C PHE A 288 10.64 -3.26 -9.66
N ASN A 289 9.82 -4.31 -9.81
CA ASN A 289 8.97 -4.76 -8.72
C ASN A 289 9.77 -5.25 -7.51
N VAL A 290 10.78 -6.08 -7.75
CA VAL A 290 11.60 -6.61 -6.65
C VAL A 290 12.28 -5.46 -5.91
N THR A 291 12.81 -4.47 -6.63
CA THR A 291 13.44 -3.28 -6.04
C THR A 291 12.46 -2.48 -5.18
N VAL A 292 11.26 -2.19 -5.67
CA VAL A 292 10.25 -1.45 -4.90
C VAL A 292 9.83 -2.23 -3.66
N THR A 293 9.59 -3.53 -3.79
CA THR A 293 9.24 -4.41 -2.66
C THR A 293 10.37 -4.44 -1.63
N SER A 294 11.64 -4.48 -2.05
CA SER A 294 12.83 -4.41 -1.17
C SER A 294 12.89 -3.11 -0.36
N LEU A 295 12.40 -2.00 -0.90
CA LEU A 295 12.45 -0.71 -0.21
C LEU A 295 11.29 -0.53 0.77
N GLN A 296 10.14 -1.16 0.50
CA GLN A 296 8.96 -1.05 1.36
C GLN A 296 9.17 -1.64 2.77
N TYR A 297 10.13 -2.55 2.96
CA TYR A 297 10.52 -3.06 4.29
C TYR A 297 10.95 -1.98 5.27
N PHE A 298 11.54 -0.90 4.76
CA PHE A 298 12.13 0.15 5.59
C PHE A 298 11.20 1.35 5.76
N ALA A 299 10.02 1.32 5.13
CA ALA A 299 9.07 2.43 5.13
C ALA A 299 8.17 2.38 6.39
N CYS A 300 8.72 2.77 7.53
CA CYS A 300 7.98 2.93 8.78
C CYS A 300 7.44 4.36 8.93
N ILE A 301 6.25 4.49 9.49
CA ILE A 301 5.55 5.76 9.72
C ILE A 301 4.94 5.80 11.11
N GLU A 302 4.81 7.00 11.69
CA GLU A 302 4.12 7.20 12.97
C GLU A 302 2.60 7.31 12.72
N LEU A 303 1.83 6.40 13.31
CA LEU A 303 0.37 6.35 13.22
C LEU A 303 -0.20 6.15 14.62
N ASN A 304 -1.02 7.10 15.08
CA ASN A 304 -1.72 7.03 16.37
C ASN A 304 -0.80 6.83 17.60
N GLY A 305 0.42 7.37 17.55
CA GLY A 305 1.42 7.23 18.63
C GLY A 305 2.26 5.95 18.56
N GLU A 306 2.02 5.09 17.57
CA GLU A 306 2.80 3.88 17.31
C GLU A 306 3.58 4.02 15.99
N ASN A 307 4.80 3.47 15.92
CA ASN A 307 5.50 3.33 14.65
C ASN A 307 5.03 2.05 13.98
N VAL A 308 4.48 2.15 12.78
CA VAL A 308 3.92 1.03 12.02
C VAL A 308 4.54 0.95 10.63
N LEU A 309 4.54 -0.25 10.05
CA LEU A 309 5.02 -0.47 8.70
C LEU A 309 3.98 0.09 7.71
N ARG A 310 4.40 0.96 6.78
CA ARG A 310 3.47 1.55 5.80
C ARG A 310 2.83 0.52 4.89
N LEU A 311 3.56 -0.54 4.56
CA LEU A 311 3.07 -1.63 3.70
C LEU A 311 1.92 -2.38 4.39
N ASP A 312 2.06 -2.66 5.68
CA ASP A 312 1.06 -3.33 6.52
C ASP A 312 1.03 -2.68 7.92
N PRO A 313 0.09 -1.73 8.17
CA PRO A 313 0.00 -1.02 9.43
C PRO A 313 -0.37 -1.90 10.63
N SER A 314 -0.71 -3.18 10.41
CA SER A 314 -0.88 -4.14 11.51
C SER A 314 0.46 -4.56 12.13
N ILE A 315 1.58 -4.35 11.43
CA ILE A 315 2.93 -4.65 11.90
C ILE A 315 3.56 -3.39 12.48
N THR A 316 4.01 -3.47 13.73
CA THR A 316 4.71 -2.39 14.42
C THR A 316 6.20 -2.39 14.09
N CYS A 317 6.73 -1.21 13.79
CA CYS A 317 8.15 -0.94 13.62
C CYS A 317 8.78 -0.54 14.96
N ASN A 318 8.96 -1.51 15.86
CA ASN A 318 9.60 -1.23 17.14
C ASN A 318 11.14 -1.36 17.04
N PHE A 319 11.81 -0.21 17.12
CA PHE A 319 13.26 -0.12 17.36
C PHE A 319 13.60 0.31 18.79
N ARG A 320 12.59 0.57 19.64
CA ARG A 320 12.81 1.12 20.97
C ARG A 320 13.12 0.04 21.99
N VAL A 321 14.31 0.15 22.59
CA VAL A 321 14.56 -0.32 23.94
C VAL A 321 13.77 0.59 24.87
N THR A 322 12.86 0.04 25.66
CA THR A 322 12.16 0.76 26.74
C THR A 322 13.18 1.28 27.77
N GLU A 323 13.02 2.52 28.23
CA GLU A 323 13.87 3.15 29.28
C GLU A 323 13.89 2.33 30.59
N ASP A 324 12.90 1.47 30.82
CA ASP A 324 12.77 0.64 32.03
C ASP A 324 13.29 -0.81 31.88
N GLY A 325 13.89 -1.19 30.75
CA GLY A 325 14.48 -2.54 30.59
C GLY A 325 13.49 -3.71 30.71
N GLN A 326 12.18 -3.43 30.77
CA GLN A 326 11.13 -4.45 30.69
C GLN A 326 10.73 -4.67 29.24
N TYR A 327 10.78 -5.94 28.86
CA TYR A 327 10.48 -6.56 27.57
C TYR A 327 9.45 -5.79 26.72
N PRO A 328 9.64 -5.73 25.38
CA PRO A 328 8.59 -5.26 24.48
C PRO A 328 7.31 -6.09 24.70
N PRO A 329 6.12 -5.51 24.42
CA PRO A 329 4.86 -6.22 24.58
C PRO A 329 4.85 -7.54 23.82
N LYS A 330 3.99 -8.44 24.30
CA LYS A 330 3.87 -9.89 24.05
C LYS A 330 3.63 -10.32 22.60
N ASP A 331 3.81 -9.45 21.61
CA ASP A 331 3.74 -9.80 20.19
C ASP A 331 5.15 -10.12 19.67
N PRO A 332 5.33 -11.19 18.90
CA PRO A 332 6.60 -11.45 18.22
C PRO A 332 6.95 -10.24 17.35
N ASP A 333 8.18 -9.72 17.44
CA ASP A 333 8.66 -8.60 16.63
C ASP A 333 8.80 -9.02 15.16
N VAL A 334 7.69 -9.25 14.47
CA VAL A 334 7.63 -9.74 13.07
C VAL A 334 8.46 -8.84 12.16
N HIS A 335 8.47 -7.53 12.42
CA HIS A 335 9.31 -6.58 11.67
C HIS A 335 10.81 -6.88 11.81
N ARG A 336 11.28 -7.20 13.02
CA ARG A 336 12.69 -7.53 13.28
C ARG A 336 13.11 -8.80 12.55
N ASP A 337 12.24 -9.78 12.45
CA ASP A 337 12.49 -11.02 11.71
C ASP A 337 12.52 -10.79 10.19
N LEU A 338 11.81 -9.77 9.69
CA LEU A 338 11.81 -9.38 8.29
C LEU A 338 13.04 -8.54 7.90
N MET A 339 13.67 -7.82 8.83
CA MET A 339 14.79 -6.91 8.55
C MET A 339 16.01 -7.56 7.89
N PRO A 340 16.51 -8.74 8.32
CA PRO A 340 17.62 -9.41 7.64
C PRO A 340 17.32 -9.69 6.17
N ILE A 341 16.08 -10.08 5.86
CA ILE A 341 15.63 -10.35 4.50
C ILE A 341 15.59 -9.04 3.70
N GLY A 342 15.06 -7.96 4.30
CA GLY A 342 15.07 -6.63 3.70
C GLY A 342 16.48 -6.18 3.31
N TYR A 343 17.47 -6.36 4.20
CA TYR A 343 18.88 -6.03 3.91
C TYR A 343 19.47 -6.89 2.79
N ILE A 344 19.25 -8.20 2.83
CA ILE A 344 19.70 -9.09 1.75
C ILE A 344 19.05 -8.69 0.42
N SER A 345 17.77 -8.33 0.43
CA SER A 345 17.03 -7.82 -0.73
C SER A 345 17.67 -6.58 -1.32
N LEU A 346 17.95 -5.59 -0.46
CA LEU A 346 18.54 -4.31 -0.83
C LEU A 346 19.96 -4.46 -1.39
N ILE A 347 20.74 -5.42 -0.86
CA ILE A 347 22.09 -5.69 -1.35
C ILE A 347 22.06 -6.45 -2.67
N VAL A 348 21.19 -7.47 -2.79
CA VAL A 348 21.19 -8.35 -3.97
C VAL A 348 20.56 -7.67 -5.18
N PHE A 349 19.37 -7.08 -5.04
CA PHE A 349 18.63 -6.58 -6.21
C PHE A 349 18.98 -5.13 -6.55
N PRO A 350 18.68 -4.12 -5.72
CA PRO A 350 18.96 -2.73 -6.08
C PRO A 350 20.46 -2.46 -6.27
N VAL A 351 21.30 -2.90 -5.32
CA VAL A 351 22.75 -2.63 -5.37
C VAL A 351 23.48 -3.64 -6.25
N GLY A 352 23.24 -4.93 -6.05
CA GLY A 352 23.98 -6.01 -6.70
C GLY A 352 23.78 -6.03 -8.21
N ILE A 353 22.53 -5.93 -8.68
CA ILE A 353 22.23 -5.88 -10.12
C ILE A 353 22.83 -4.62 -10.74
N PHE A 354 22.69 -3.44 -10.11
CA PHE A 354 23.28 -2.21 -10.62
C PHE A 354 24.80 -2.32 -10.77
N VAL A 355 25.50 -2.78 -9.71
CA VAL A 355 26.96 -2.98 -9.75
C VAL A 355 27.36 -4.00 -10.80
N PHE A 356 26.60 -5.09 -10.96
CA PHE A 356 26.83 -6.10 -12.00
C PHE A 356 26.72 -5.50 -13.40
N PHE A 357 25.68 -4.72 -13.70
CA PHE A 357 25.51 -4.05 -14.98
C PHE A 357 26.64 -3.07 -15.24
N VAL A 358 26.94 -2.19 -14.28
CA VAL A 358 28.00 -1.20 -14.39
C VAL A 358 29.34 -1.89 -14.67
N LYS A 359 29.72 -2.90 -13.88
CA LYS A 359 30.96 -3.67 -14.10
C LYS A 359 30.99 -4.33 -15.48
N THR A 360 29.88 -4.92 -15.92
CA THR A 360 29.80 -5.59 -17.22
C THR A 360 29.96 -4.59 -18.38
N LEU A 361 29.30 -3.43 -18.30
CA LEU A 361 29.42 -2.36 -19.28
C LEU A 361 30.84 -1.78 -19.32
N PHE A 362 31.43 -1.52 -18.14
CA PHE A 362 32.79 -1.00 -18.06
C PHE A 362 33.84 -1.99 -18.57
N ALA A 363 33.71 -3.28 -18.25
CA ALA A 363 34.62 -4.32 -18.72
C ALA A 363 34.56 -4.50 -20.24
N ASN A 364 33.35 -4.37 -20.83
CA ASN A 364 33.13 -4.57 -22.26
C ASN A 364 33.06 -3.27 -23.06
N ARG A 365 33.40 -2.12 -22.46
CA ARG A 365 33.24 -0.78 -23.08
C ARG A 365 33.89 -0.64 -24.46
N ALA A 366 35.02 -1.32 -24.68
CA ALA A 366 35.74 -1.26 -25.95
C ALA A 366 34.95 -1.97 -27.07
N VAL A 367 34.38 -3.15 -26.76
CA VAL A 367 33.57 -3.93 -27.70
C VAL A 367 32.25 -3.21 -28.01
N ILE A 368 31.64 -2.59 -26.99
CA ILE A 368 30.38 -1.86 -27.15
C ILE A 368 30.57 -0.61 -28.02
N ARG A 369 31.63 0.17 -27.77
CA ARG A 369 31.95 1.38 -28.55
C ARG A 369 32.16 1.06 -30.02
N ASP A 370 32.82 -0.05 -30.32
CA ASP A 370 33.16 -0.44 -31.69
C ASP A 370 32.11 -1.41 -32.27
N GLY A 371 30.93 -1.54 -31.66
CA GLY A 371 29.91 -2.51 -32.02
C GLY A 371 29.26 -2.25 -33.40
N PRO A 372 28.82 -3.31 -34.10
CA PRO A 372 28.20 -3.20 -35.42
C PRO A 372 26.88 -2.42 -35.44
N MET A 373 26.11 -2.44 -34.33
CA MET A 373 24.86 -1.66 -34.24
C MET A 373 25.11 -0.15 -34.11
N LEU A 374 26.12 0.27 -33.34
CA LEU A 374 26.47 1.70 -33.24
C LEU A 374 26.96 2.21 -34.60
N ARG A 375 27.75 1.40 -35.32
CA ARG A 375 28.17 1.69 -36.69
C ARG A 375 27.00 1.75 -37.67
N GLN A 376 26.02 0.85 -37.58
CA GLN A 376 24.82 0.92 -38.42
C GLN A 376 23.96 2.13 -38.09
N GLY A 377 23.79 2.48 -36.82
CA GLY A 377 23.05 3.66 -36.40
C GLY A 377 23.73 4.97 -36.84
N ILE A 378 25.06 5.07 -36.67
CA ILE A 378 25.85 6.20 -37.19
C ILE A 378 25.71 6.28 -38.70
N LYS A 379 25.85 5.15 -39.42
CA LYS A 379 25.73 5.12 -40.87
C LYS A 379 24.34 5.50 -41.36
N MET A 380 23.28 5.12 -40.65
CA MET A 380 21.91 5.56 -40.95
C MET A 380 21.70 7.06 -40.74
N LEU A 381 22.33 7.64 -39.71
CA LEU A 381 22.29 9.09 -39.48
C LEU A 381 23.09 9.83 -40.55
N GLU A 382 24.26 9.30 -40.92
CA GLU A 382 25.11 9.83 -41.99
C GLU A 382 24.39 9.76 -43.34
N ASP A 383 23.73 8.64 -43.65
CA ASP A 383 22.92 8.48 -44.87
C ASP A 383 21.66 9.39 -44.86
N ALA A 384 21.11 9.72 -43.69
CA ALA A 384 19.99 10.66 -43.56
C ALA A 384 20.44 12.12 -43.73
N GLU A 385 21.59 12.49 -43.17
CA GLU A 385 22.20 13.83 -43.30
C GLU A 385 22.62 14.08 -44.76
N ILE A 386 23.24 13.08 -45.42
CA ILE A 386 23.57 13.15 -46.86
C ILE A 386 22.32 13.34 -47.73
N ASN A 387 21.18 12.74 -47.36
CA ASN A 387 19.94 12.91 -48.12
C ASN A 387 19.32 14.31 -47.96
N ASP A 388 19.45 14.94 -46.79
CA ASP A 388 18.99 16.31 -46.55
C ASP A 388 19.82 17.31 -47.37
N ASP A 389 21.15 17.17 -47.36
CA ASP A 389 22.06 17.99 -48.18
C ASP A 389 21.78 17.85 -49.68
N MET A 390 21.49 16.62 -50.14
CA MET A 390 21.17 16.35 -51.54
C MET A 390 19.81 16.94 -51.95
N PHE A 391 18.86 17.03 -51.01
CA PHE A 391 17.56 17.67 -51.24
C PHE A 391 17.71 19.19 -51.35
N GLU A 392 18.50 19.81 -50.46
CA GLU A 392 18.82 21.27 -50.55
C GLU A 392 19.52 21.63 -51.87
N ASP A 393 20.45 20.79 -52.33
CA ASP A 393 21.15 21.04 -53.60
C ASP A 393 20.25 20.83 -54.82
N MET A 394 19.31 19.88 -54.79
CA MET A 394 18.29 19.76 -55.85
C MET A 394 17.35 20.97 -55.88
N GLU A 395 16.95 21.48 -54.72
CA GLU A 395 16.08 22.66 -54.63
C GLU A 395 16.80 23.90 -55.20
N ARG A 396 18.10 24.07 -54.90
CA ARG A 396 18.94 25.13 -55.52
C ARG A 396 19.07 25.00 -57.02
N LEU A 397 19.20 23.78 -57.54
CA LEU A 397 19.26 23.54 -58.99
C LEU A 397 17.93 23.84 -59.67
N GLN A 398 16.81 23.51 -59.04
CA GLN A 398 15.47 23.87 -59.53
C GLN A 398 15.24 25.38 -59.52
N ASP A 399 15.77 26.09 -58.52
CA ASP A 399 15.67 27.54 -58.41
C ASP A 399 16.59 28.29 -59.41
N LEU A 400 17.66 27.63 -59.86
CA LEU A 400 18.51 28.09 -60.96
C LEU A 400 17.87 27.88 -62.34
N ASP A 401 17.19 26.75 -62.55
CA ASP A 401 16.50 26.46 -63.82
C ASP A 401 15.29 27.39 -64.05
N ASN A 402 14.62 27.84 -62.97
CA ASN A 402 13.55 28.83 -63.03
C ASN A 402 14.02 30.29 -63.26
N LYS A 403 15.34 30.54 -63.27
CA LYS A 403 15.94 31.87 -63.50
C LYS A 403 16.51 32.05 -64.91
N TRP A 404 16.42 31.03 -65.77
CA TRP A 404 16.66 31.10 -67.22
C TRP A 404 15.33 31.01 -67.97
#